data_AF-A0A316QUE9-F1
#
_entry.id   AF-A0A316QUE9-F1
#
_cell.length_a   1.000
_cell.length_b   1.000
_cell.length_c   1.000
_cell.angle_alpha   90.00
_cell.angle_beta   90.00
_cell.angle_gamma   90.00
#
_symmetry.space_group_name_H-M   'P 1'
#
loop_
_entity.id
_entity.type
_entity.pdbx_description
1 polymer ?
#
loop_
_entity_poly.entity_id
_entity_poly.type
_entity_poly.pdbx_seq_one_letter_code
_entity_poly.pdbx_strand_id
1 'polypeptide(L)'
;MRSALSRIPRWAWWLLLGVACAAGAMATRRMGQGAMLLYVLALPLELAGRGLRALSLLGGFWNILAWGLYGLLCLLPALLGLLAHGRGKGQGHWWMGIPLSLCLFYFLYRFINPALLAGLTGDGLLSLDASQAKLLSSLVCWSAGAAWFGLWLLKRTERLQVLAGLSLVLGLAGVFLMVELCYVRVYELAGCLVSTGIQVSGDGGGLGLLFSALSPVRLDVSQALRIVLNAIPTLCLLALLPTARRLLQALGQDPYGVAVAPLCASLAAGARRAVYACLFVTFASNLFQLFLLGQGDVQIRLVIPIMELFLALGLILLADWAKDGRALKLDNDSIV
;
A
#
# COMPACT_ATOMS: atom_id res chain seq x y z
N MET A 1 -3.85 5.80 26.34
CA MET A 1 -3.79 4.41 25.80
C MET A 1 -2.73 4.32 24.72
N ARG A 2 -1.57 3.69 25.00
CA ARG A 2 -0.47 3.53 24.03
C ARG A 2 -0.92 2.56 22.93
N SER A 3 -1.18 3.03 21.72
CA SER A 3 -1.51 2.18 20.58
C SER A 3 -0.37 1.19 20.33
N ALA A 4 -0.68 -0.08 20.04
CA ALA A 4 0.31 -1.15 19.87
C ALA A 4 1.40 -0.84 18.81
N LEU A 5 1.09 0.06 17.87
CA LEU A 5 2.01 0.56 16.84
C LEU A 5 3.13 1.47 17.39
N SER A 6 2.98 2.03 18.59
CA SER A 6 3.99 2.89 19.22
C SER A 6 5.17 2.13 19.84
N ARG A 7 5.08 0.79 19.94
CA ARG A 7 6.14 -0.06 20.52
C ARG A 7 7.09 -0.67 19.50
N ILE A 8 6.83 -0.48 18.20
CA ILE A 8 7.70 -1.05 17.17
C ILE A 8 8.96 -0.16 17.09
N PRO A 9 10.13 -0.69 17.45
CA PRO A 9 11.35 0.10 17.46
C PRO A 9 11.74 0.48 16.02
N ARG A 10 12.41 1.64 15.87
CA ARG A 10 12.75 2.20 14.54
C ARG A 10 13.47 1.20 13.63
N TRP A 11 14.32 0.34 14.19
CA TRP A 11 15.04 -0.71 13.46
C TRP A 11 14.12 -1.79 12.87
N ALA A 12 13.00 -2.10 13.53
CA ALA A 12 12.04 -3.08 13.00
C ALA A 12 11.31 -2.55 11.76
N TRP A 13 11.09 -1.23 11.66
CA TRP A 13 10.60 -0.59 10.43
C TRP A 13 11.62 -0.66 9.30
N TRP A 14 12.91 -0.48 9.60
CA TRP A 14 13.98 -0.63 8.62
C TRP A 14 14.18 -2.08 8.17
N LEU A 15 14.00 -3.06 9.06
CA LEU A 15 14.03 -4.48 8.70
C LEU A 15 12.82 -4.89 7.85
N LEU A 16 11.61 -4.44 8.20
CA LEU A 16 10.42 -4.67 7.38
C LEU A 16 10.58 -4.02 6.00
N LEU A 17 11.18 -2.83 5.93
CA LEU A 17 11.52 -2.17 4.67
C LEU A 17 12.56 -2.98 3.87
N GLY A 18 13.61 -3.47 4.53
CA GLY A 18 14.64 -4.30 3.89
C GLY A 18 14.06 -5.61 3.32
N VAL A 19 13.19 -6.29 4.08
CA VAL A 19 12.53 -7.53 3.65
C VAL A 19 11.55 -7.27 2.51
N ALA A 20 10.75 -6.19 2.58
CA ALA A 20 9.82 -5.81 1.52
C ALA A 20 10.55 -5.42 0.23
N CYS A 21 11.64 -4.66 0.32
CA CYS A 21 12.51 -4.31 -0.81
C CYS A 21 13.19 -5.55 -1.42
N ALA A 22 13.67 -6.48 -0.59
CA ALA A 22 14.28 -7.72 -1.06
C ALA A 22 13.27 -8.65 -1.74
N ALA A 23 12.05 -8.76 -1.20
CA ALA A 23 10.97 -9.51 -1.83
C ALA A 23 10.55 -8.89 -3.18
N GLY A 24 10.45 -7.55 -3.25
CA GLY A 24 10.21 -6.83 -4.49
C GLY A 24 11.30 -7.08 -5.54
N ALA A 25 12.58 -7.00 -5.14
CA ALA A 25 13.73 -7.23 -6.02
C ALA A 25 13.93 -8.69 -6.44
N MET A 26 13.47 -9.68 -5.67
CA MET A 26 13.49 -11.08 -6.12
C MET A 26 12.39 -11.36 -7.15
N ALA A 27 11.26 -10.66 -7.03
CA ALA A 27 10.13 -10.82 -7.91
C ALA A 27 10.31 -10.10 -9.27
N THR A 28 11.15 -9.05 -9.36
CA THR A 28 11.55 -8.42 -10.64
C THR A 28 12.25 -9.36 -11.60
N ARG A 29 12.97 -10.38 -11.10
CA ARG A 29 13.68 -11.34 -11.96
C ARG A 29 12.76 -12.23 -12.79
N ARG A 30 11.44 -12.26 -12.53
CA ARG A 30 10.53 -13.23 -13.14
C ARG A 30 9.47 -12.65 -14.07
N MET A 31 9.09 -11.36 -13.97
CA MET A 31 7.94 -10.81 -14.72
C MET A 31 8.08 -9.30 -15.04
N GLY A 32 7.52 -8.87 -16.17
CA GLY A 32 7.50 -7.46 -16.61
C GLY A 32 6.57 -6.53 -15.80
N GLN A 33 6.89 -5.23 -15.77
CA GLN A 33 6.41 -4.25 -14.79
C GLN A 33 4.88 -4.05 -14.71
N GLY A 34 4.16 -4.02 -15.83
CA GLY A 34 2.70 -3.77 -15.85
C GLY A 34 1.84 -5.01 -15.58
N ALA A 35 2.26 -6.15 -16.12
CA ALA A 35 1.58 -7.43 -15.90
C ALA A 35 1.76 -7.92 -14.45
N MET A 36 2.88 -7.60 -13.82
CA MET A 36 3.16 -8.02 -12.44
C MET A 36 2.30 -7.31 -11.41
N LEU A 37 1.96 -6.03 -11.58
CA LEU A 37 1.12 -5.30 -10.63
C LEU A 37 -0.31 -5.86 -10.59
N LEU A 38 -0.83 -6.23 -11.77
CA LEU A 38 -2.10 -6.93 -11.90
C LEU A 38 -2.00 -8.39 -11.40
N TYR A 39 -0.90 -9.08 -11.70
CA TYR A 39 -0.68 -10.46 -11.25
C TYR A 39 -0.56 -10.58 -9.73
N VAL A 40 0.13 -9.64 -9.07
CA VAL A 40 0.24 -9.58 -7.60
C VAL A 40 -1.13 -9.41 -6.94
N LEU A 41 -2.07 -8.77 -7.64
CA LEU A 41 -3.44 -8.66 -7.16
C LEU A 41 -4.16 -10.01 -7.15
N ALA A 42 -3.96 -10.84 -8.18
CA ALA A 42 -4.55 -12.17 -8.28
C ALA A 42 -3.80 -13.25 -7.48
N LEU A 43 -2.50 -13.05 -7.22
CA LEU A 43 -1.60 -14.06 -6.66
C LEU A 43 -2.04 -14.61 -5.29
N PRO A 44 -2.50 -13.81 -4.31
CA PRO A 44 -2.97 -14.33 -3.02
C PRO A 44 -4.17 -15.28 -3.16
N LEU A 45 -5.14 -14.92 -4.00
CA LEU A 45 -6.31 -15.78 -4.25
C LEU A 45 -5.94 -17.02 -5.06
N GLU A 46 -5.00 -16.89 -5.99
CA GLU A 46 -4.49 -18.03 -6.77
C GLU A 46 -3.72 -19.02 -5.91
N LEU A 47 -2.85 -18.54 -5.02
CA LEU A 47 -2.13 -19.39 -4.06
C LEU A 47 -3.08 -20.07 -3.09
N ALA A 48 -4.07 -19.34 -2.56
CA ALA A 48 -5.09 -19.91 -1.68
C ALA A 48 -5.91 -20.99 -2.41
N GLY A 49 -6.38 -20.71 -3.63
CA GLY A 49 -7.14 -21.66 -4.43
C GLY A 49 -6.36 -22.92 -4.80
N ARG A 50 -5.10 -22.76 -5.24
CA ARG A 50 -4.20 -23.90 -5.53
C ARG A 50 -3.91 -24.73 -4.28
N GLY A 51 -3.65 -24.08 -3.14
CA GLY A 51 -3.40 -24.75 -1.87
C GLY A 51 -4.61 -25.57 -1.41
N LEU A 52 -5.80 -24.96 -1.43
CA LEU A 52 -7.06 -25.65 -1.08
C LEU A 52 -7.37 -26.80 -2.04
N ARG A 53 -7.13 -26.62 -3.35
CA ARG A 53 -7.27 -27.70 -4.34
C ARG A 53 -6.30 -28.84 -4.06
N ALA A 54 -5.03 -28.55 -3.81
CA ALA A 54 -4.02 -29.57 -3.50
C ALA A 54 -4.41 -30.36 -2.24
N LEU A 55 -4.83 -29.67 -1.18
CA LEU A 55 -5.35 -30.30 0.04
C LEU A 55 -6.58 -31.19 -0.23
N SER A 56 -7.51 -30.74 -1.06
CA SER A 56 -8.69 -31.53 -1.43
C SER A 56 -8.32 -32.81 -2.20
N LEU A 57 -7.35 -32.73 -3.11
CA LEU A 57 -6.88 -33.86 -3.93
C LEU A 57 -6.09 -34.91 -3.14
N LEU A 58 -5.55 -34.57 -1.96
CA LEU A 58 -4.90 -35.55 -1.07
C LEU A 58 -5.89 -36.54 -0.45
N GLY A 59 -7.19 -36.30 -0.54
CA GLY A 59 -8.25 -37.23 -0.13
C GLY A 59 -8.43 -37.36 1.39
N GLY A 60 -9.51 -38.07 1.78
CA GLY A 60 -9.81 -38.39 3.19
C GLY A 60 -9.91 -37.16 4.10
N PHE A 61 -9.12 -37.16 5.17
CA PHE A 61 -9.05 -36.07 6.15
C PHE A 61 -8.68 -34.71 5.53
N TRP A 62 -7.77 -34.69 4.54
CA TRP A 62 -7.30 -33.45 3.92
C TRP A 62 -8.39 -32.75 3.12
N ASN A 63 -9.35 -33.51 2.57
CA ASN A 63 -10.51 -32.94 1.91
C ASN A 63 -11.44 -32.25 2.91
N ILE A 64 -11.69 -32.86 4.07
CA ILE A 64 -12.45 -32.24 5.16
C ILE A 64 -11.77 -30.95 5.63
N LEU A 65 -10.43 -30.99 5.79
CA LEU A 65 -9.64 -29.82 6.16
C LEU A 65 -9.72 -28.71 5.10
N ALA A 66 -9.68 -29.05 3.81
CA ALA A 66 -9.82 -28.10 2.72
C ALA A 66 -11.18 -27.38 2.76
N TRP A 67 -12.27 -28.12 2.97
CA TRP A 67 -13.61 -27.54 3.15
C TRP A 67 -13.70 -26.65 4.38
N GLY A 68 -13.10 -27.06 5.51
CA GLY A 68 -13.04 -26.26 6.73
C GLY A 68 -12.28 -24.94 6.53
N LEU A 69 -11.10 -24.99 5.89
CA LEU A 69 -10.30 -23.80 5.59
C LEU A 69 -10.99 -22.87 4.58
N TYR A 70 -11.60 -23.44 3.53
CA TYR A 70 -12.39 -22.69 2.57
C TYR A 70 -13.55 -21.95 3.26
N GLY A 71 -14.35 -22.67 4.05
CA GLY A 71 -15.46 -22.07 4.81
C GLY A 71 -14.98 -20.99 5.78
N LEU A 72 -13.87 -21.22 6.48
CA LEU A 72 -13.28 -20.25 7.40
C LEU A 72 -12.83 -18.99 6.66
N LEU A 73 -12.07 -19.12 5.57
CA LEU A 73 -11.58 -17.99 4.76
C LEU A 73 -12.74 -17.14 4.22
N CYS A 74 -13.78 -17.79 3.71
CA CYS A 74 -14.95 -17.10 3.15
C CYS A 74 -15.80 -16.45 4.23
N LEU A 75 -16.02 -17.09 5.39
CA LEU A 75 -16.90 -16.57 6.44
C LEU A 75 -16.20 -15.64 7.42
N LEU A 76 -14.87 -15.59 7.44
CA LEU A 76 -14.10 -14.78 8.39
C LEU A 76 -14.58 -13.31 8.45
N PRO A 77 -14.81 -12.61 7.31
CA PRO A 77 -15.26 -11.21 7.38
C PRO A 77 -16.64 -11.06 8.04
N ALA A 78 -17.58 -11.96 7.73
CA ALA A 78 -18.90 -11.98 8.36
C ALA A 78 -18.82 -12.35 9.85
N LEU A 79 -18.01 -13.34 10.22
CA LEU A 79 -17.79 -13.74 11.60
C LEU A 79 -17.19 -12.60 12.43
N LEU A 80 -16.22 -11.87 11.89
CA LEU A 80 -15.67 -10.68 12.54
C LEU A 80 -16.73 -9.59 12.76
N GLY A 81 -17.63 -9.39 11.78
CA GLY A 81 -18.77 -8.49 11.90
C GLY A 81 -19.76 -8.90 13.01
N LEU A 82 -20.11 -10.19 13.06
CA LEU A 82 -21.02 -10.75 14.06
C LEU A 82 -20.42 -10.74 15.47
N LEU A 83 -19.14 -11.09 15.61
CA LEU A 83 -18.42 -11.02 16.89
C LEU A 83 -18.31 -9.57 17.40
N ALA A 84 -18.16 -8.60 16.49
CA ALA A 84 -18.19 -7.19 16.86
C ALA A 84 -19.58 -6.76 17.33
N HIS A 85 -20.65 -7.28 16.72
CA HIS A 85 -22.03 -7.05 17.14
C HIS A 85 -22.31 -7.59 18.53
N GLY A 86 -22.00 -8.87 18.78
CA GLY A 86 -22.25 -9.54 20.07
C GLY A 86 -21.52 -8.91 21.25
N ARG A 87 -20.43 -8.17 21.01
CA ARG A 87 -19.69 -7.42 22.04
C ARG A 87 -20.20 -5.99 22.27
N GLY A 88 -21.37 -5.62 21.73
CA GLY A 88 -21.90 -4.25 21.76
C GLY A 88 -21.09 -3.24 20.94
N LYS A 89 -20.07 -3.71 20.22
CA LYS A 89 -19.13 -2.90 19.44
C LYS A 89 -19.54 -2.81 17.96
N GLY A 90 -20.71 -3.30 17.57
CA GLY A 90 -21.15 -3.39 16.17
C GLY A 90 -22.50 -2.73 15.87
N GLN A 91 -22.81 -1.59 16.51
CA GLN A 91 -24.04 -0.87 16.19
C GLN A 91 -24.01 -0.36 14.73
N GLY A 92 -24.98 -0.82 13.95
CA GLY A 92 -25.31 -0.33 12.60
C GLY A 92 -24.79 -1.15 11.41
N HIS A 93 -23.62 -1.78 11.45
CA HIS A 93 -22.96 -2.26 10.20
C HIS A 93 -22.25 -3.63 10.31
N TRP A 94 -22.68 -4.50 11.22
CA TRP A 94 -22.16 -5.86 11.36
C TRP A 94 -22.33 -6.70 10.09
N TRP A 95 -23.32 -6.35 9.26
CA TRP A 95 -23.63 -7.00 7.97
C TRP A 95 -22.60 -6.70 6.87
N MET A 96 -21.69 -5.72 7.06
CA MET A 96 -20.73 -5.33 6.02
C MET A 96 -19.73 -6.43 5.65
N GLY A 97 -19.49 -7.40 6.54
CA GLY A 97 -18.67 -8.57 6.24
C GLY A 97 -19.36 -9.56 5.29
N ILE A 98 -20.69 -9.50 5.15
CA ILE A 98 -21.49 -10.42 4.33
C ILE A 98 -21.16 -10.30 2.84
N PRO A 99 -21.21 -9.12 2.18
CA PRO A 99 -20.89 -9.02 0.75
C PRO A 99 -19.46 -9.48 0.44
N LEU A 100 -18.49 -9.14 1.29
CA LEU A 100 -17.12 -9.64 1.13
C LEU A 100 -17.05 -11.16 1.27
N SER A 101 -17.79 -11.74 2.21
CA SER A 101 -17.86 -13.19 2.40
C SER A 101 -18.49 -13.90 1.20
N LEU A 102 -19.55 -13.32 0.60
CA LEU A 102 -20.18 -13.82 -0.62
C LEU A 102 -19.24 -13.73 -1.82
N CYS A 103 -18.54 -12.61 -1.99
CA CYS A 103 -17.52 -12.44 -3.03
C CYS A 103 -16.40 -13.48 -2.87
N LEU A 104 -15.86 -13.64 -1.66
CA LEU A 104 -14.82 -14.64 -1.38
C LEU A 104 -15.33 -16.05 -1.64
N PHE A 105 -16.54 -16.39 -1.22
CA PHE A 105 -17.15 -17.70 -1.49
C PHE A 105 -17.23 -17.98 -2.99
N TYR A 106 -17.81 -17.06 -3.76
CA TYR A 106 -17.97 -17.22 -5.19
C TYR A 106 -16.64 -17.32 -5.94
N PHE A 107 -15.74 -16.36 -5.72
CA PHE A 107 -14.50 -16.31 -6.51
C PHE A 107 -13.46 -17.32 -6.04
N LEU A 108 -13.28 -17.53 -4.73
CA LEU A 108 -12.31 -18.51 -4.22
C LEU A 108 -12.65 -19.93 -4.68
N TYR A 109 -13.94 -20.30 -4.74
CA TYR A 109 -14.36 -21.58 -5.30
C TYR A 109 -13.95 -21.74 -6.76
N ARG A 110 -14.04 -20.68 -7.56
CA ARG A 110 -13.56 -20.70 -8.95
C ARG A 110 -12.04 -20.74 -9.04
N PHE A 111 -11.30 -20.11 -8.12
CA PHE A 111 -9.84 -20.27 -8.04
C PHE A 111 -9.41 -21.70 -7.67
N ILE A 112 -10.18 -22.40 -6.85
CA ILE A 112 -10.01 -23.84 -6.58
C ILE A 112 -10.29 -24.66 -7.84
N ASN A 113 -11.31 -24.28 -8.63
CA ASN A 113 -11.76 -24.96 -9.84
C ASN A 113 -11.54 -24.11 -11.10
N PRO A 114 -10.29 -24.00 -11.62
CA PRO A 114 -9.96 -23.06 -12.69
C PRO A 114 -10.67 -23.33 -14.02
N ALA A 115 -11.22 -24.53 -14.25
CA ALA A 115 -12.07 -24.81 -15.40
C ALA A 115 -13.34 -23.93 -15.40
N LEU A 116 -13.86 -23.57 -14.21
CA LEU A 116 -15.00 -22.66 -14.05
C LEU A 116 -14.61 -21.19 -14.23
N LEU A 117 -13.33 -20.83 -14.10
CA LEU A 117 -12.84 -19.47 -14.39
C LEU A 117 -12.90 -19.18 -15.90
N ALA A 118 -12.59 -20.17 -16.74
CA ALA A 118 -12.66 -20.05 -18.19
C ALA A 118 -14.10 -19.83 -18.71
N GLY A 119 -15.11 -20.30 -17.97
CA GLY A 119 -16.53 -20.14 -18.31
C GLY A 119 -17.22 -18.92 -17.69
N LEU A 120 -16.48 -17.94 -17.14
CA LEU A 120 -17.09 -16.69 -16.59
C LEU A 120 -17.82 -15.87 -17.67
N THR A 121 -17.42 -16.06 -18.92
CA THR A 121 -18.03 -15.48 -20.11
C THR A 121 -18.38 -16.65 -20.99
N GLY A 122 -19.67 -16.96 -21.16
CA GLY A 122 -20.12 -17.96 -22.13
C GLY A 122 -19.67 -17.60 -23.56
N ASP A 123 -20.06 -18.41 -24.55
CA ASP A 123 -19.69 -18.30 -25.98
C ASP A 123 -20.21 -17.00 -26.69
N GLY A 124 -19.99 -15.83 -26.09
CA GLY A 124 -20.40 -14.51 -26.58
C GLY A 124 -19.23 -13.52 -26.64
N LEU A 125 -19.54 -12.32 -27.13
CA LEU A 125 -18.63 -11.22 -27.59
C LEU A 125 -17.50 -10.77 -26.65
N LEU A 126 -17.39 -11.30 -25.43
CA LEU A 126 -16.38 -10.97 -24.42
C LEU A 126 -15.77 -12.25 -23.84
N SER A 127 -15.26 -13.16 -24.68
CA SER A 127 -14.50 -14.33 -24.19
C SER A 127 -13.24 -13.84 -23.48
N LEU A 128 -13.27 -13.79 -22.15
CA LEU A 128 -12.12 -13.40 -21.35
C LEU A 128 -11.17 -14.58 -21.24
N ASP A 129 -9.91 -14.36 -21.59
CA ASP A 129 -8.86 -15.34 -21.32
C ASP A 129 -8.82 -15.69 -19.83
N ALA A 130 -8.41 -16.92 -19.49
CA ALA A 130 -8.32 -17.39 -18.11
C ALA A 130 -7.44 -16.49 -17.22
N SER A 131 -6.49 -15.76 -17.79
CA SER A 131 -5.69 -14.74 -17.10
C SER A 131 -6.52 -13.49 -16.75
N GLN A 132 -7.31 -12.98 -17.70
CA GLN A 132 -8.17 -11.81 -17.52
C GLN A 132 -9.30 -12.08 -16.52
N ALA A 133 -9.87 -13.28 -16.55
CA ALA A 133 -10.89 -13.71 -15.59
C ALA A 133 -10.34 -13.76 -14.14
N LYS A 134 -9.09 -14.22 -13.94
CA LYS A 134 -8.41 -14.19 -12.63
C LYS A 134 -8.17 -12.77 -12.15
N LEU A 135 -7.76 -11.87 -13.04
CA LEU A 135 -7.54 -10.47 -12.71
C LEU A 135 -8.82 -9.78 -12.28
N LEU A 136 -9.89 -9.89 -13.07
CA LEU A 136 -11.18 -9.27 -12.75
C LEU A 136 -11.79 -9.82 -11.45
N SER A 137 -11.77 -11.14 -11.26
CA SER A 137 -12.23 -11.74 -10.00
C SER A 137 -11.44 -11.25 -8.79
N SER A 138 -10.12 -11.14 -8.91
CA SER A 138 -9.29 -10.56 -7.85
C SER A 138 -9.61 -9.09 -7.59
N LEU A 139 -9.79 -8.27 -8.63
CA LEU A 139 -10.17 -6.85 -8.51
C LEU A 139 -11.48 -6.68 -7.74
N VAL A 140 -12.49 -7.51 -8.02
CA VAL A 140 -13.77 -7.47 -7.31
C VAL A 140 -13.60 -7.86 -5.83
N CYS A 141 -12.80 -8.88 -5.52
CA CYS A 141 -12.51 -9.25 -4.13
C CYS A 141 -11.76 -8.14 -3.38
N TRP A 142 -10.76 -7.51 -4.01
CA TRP A 142 -10.00 -6.43 -3.39
C TRP A 142 -10.81 -5.14 -3.25
N SER A 143 -11.68 -4.81 -4.19
CA SER A 143 -12.57 -3.65 -4.06
C SER A 143 -13.59 -3.84 -2.93
N ALA A 144 -14.18 -5.04 -2.81
CA ALA A 144 -15.04 -5.39 -1.68
C ALA A 144 -14.26 -5.35 -0.36
N GLY A 145 -13.02 -5.83 -0.34
CA GLY A 145 -12.12 -5.76 0.81
C GLY A 145 -11.78 -4.33 1.21
N ALA A 146 -11.47 -3.47 0.24
CA ALA A 146 -11.17 -2.06 0.44
C ALA A 146 -12.39 -1.29 0.97
N ALA A 147 -13.58 -1.55 0.43
CA ALA A 147 -14.83 -0.97 0.92
C ALA A 147 -15.11 -1.39 2.38
N TRP A 148 -14.99 -2.68 2.68
CA TRP A 148 -15.13 -3.20 4.04
C TRP A 148 -14.12 -2.55 5.00
N PHE A 149 -12.86 -2.47 4.61
CA PHE A 149 -11.80 -1.85 5.40
C PHE A 149 -12.01 -0.35 5.61
N GLY A 150 -12.42 0.39 4.58
CA GLY A 150 -12.69 1.82 4.64
C GLY A 150 -13.85 2.14 5.59
N LEU A 151 -14.93 1.36 5.53
CA LEU A 151 -16.08 1.52 6.43
C LEU A 151 -15.74 1.12 7.87
N TRP A 152 -14.96 0.05 8.05
CA TRP A 152 -14.39 -0.31 9.35
C TRP A 152 -13.54 0.83 9.93
N LEU A 153 -12.69 1.44 9.09
CA LEU A 153 -11.82 2.54 9.46
C LEU A 153 -12.61 3.77 9.89
N LEU A 154 -13.62 4.17 9.11
CA LEU A 154 -14.51 5.30 9.41
C LEU A 154 -15.15 5.15 10.80
N LYS A 155 -15.77 4.01 11.07
CA LYS A 155 -16.36 3.73 12.39
C LYS A 155 -15.34 3.67 13.51
N ARG A 156 -14.16 3.14 13.21
CA ARG A 156 -13.10 3.11 14.20
C ARG A 156 -12.70 4.53 14.57
N THR A 157 -12.61 5.44 13.60
CA THR A 157 -12.29 6.85 13.86
C THR A 157 -13.42 7.60 14.58
N GLU A 158 -14.70 7.34 14.29
CA GLU A 158 -15.84 7.96 15.00
C GLU A 158 -15.85 7.64 16.50
N ARG A 159 -15.41 6.45 16.88
CA ARG A 159 -15.38 5.99 18.28
C ARG A 159 -14.13 6.41 19.02
N LEU A 160 -13.10 6.85 18.31
CA LEU A 160 -11.87 7.32 18.89
C LEU A 160 -12.02 8.81 19.20
N GLN A 161 -11.38 9.26 20.28
CA GLN A 161 -11.12 10.68 20.43
C GLN A 161 -10.38 11.18 19.18
N VAL A 162 -10.67 12.40 18.74
CA VAL A 162 -10.15 12.99 17.48
C VAL A 162 -8.65 12.74 17.32
N LEU A 163 -7.85 12.98 18.37
CA LEU A 163 -6.40 12.76 18.36
C LEU A 163 -5.99 11.30 18.15
N ALA A 164 -6.72 10.36 18.75
CA ALA A 164 -6.47 8.93 18.58
C ALA A 164 -6.85 8.46 17.17
N GLY A 165 -7.98 8.96 16.62
CA GLY A 165 -8.37 8.73 15.24
C GLY A 165 -7.33 9.26 14.25
N LEU A 166 -6.88 10.51 14.45
CA LEU A 166 -5.87 11.14 13.60
C LEU A 166 -4.54 10.37 13.67
N SER A 167 -4.12 9.92 14.85
CA SER A 167 -2.91 9.09 15.00
C SER A 167 -2.98 7.77 14.23
N LEU A 168 -4.18 7.18 14.13
CA LEU A 168 -4.43 5.94 13.40
C LEU A 168 -4.41 6.17 11.89
N VAL A 169 -5.06 7.23 11.41
CA VAL A 169 -5.00 7.64 9.99
C VAL A 169 -3.57 7.93 9.57
N LEU A 170 -2.80 8.65 10.39
CA LEU A 170 -1.39 8.96 10.13
C LEU A 170 -0.50 7.71 10.15
N GLY A 171 -0.86 6.72 10.99
CA GLY A 171 -0.25 5.39 10.99
C GLY A 171 -0.46 4.65 9.67
N LEU A 172 -1.70 4.60 9.19
CA LEU A 172 -2.07 3.95 7.94
C LEU A 172 -1.45 4.65 6.73
N ALA A 173 -1.51 5.99 6.67
CA ALA A 173 -0.86 6.78 5.63
C ALA A 173 0.64 6.46 5.54
N GLY A 174 1.31 6.30 6.69
CA GLY A 174 2.70 5.87 6.72
C GLY A 174 2.94 4.46 6.15
N VAL A 175 2.05 3.50 6.44
CA VAL A 175 2.14 2.16 5.84
C VAL A 175 1.93 2.23 4.33
N PHE A 176 0.95 3.01 3.85
CA PHE A 176 0.71 3.19 2.43
C PHE A 176 1.92 3.81 1.70
N LEU A 177 2.48 4.90 2.24
CA LEU A 177 3.70 5.50 1.69
C LEU A 177 4.89 4.53 1.69
N MET A 178 4.97 3.67 2.71
CA MET A 178 6.02 2.65 2.79
C MET A 178 5.86 1.58 1.70
N VAL A 179 4.64 1.09 1.51
CA VAL A 179 4.31 0.13 0.46
C VAL A 179 4.56 0.78 -0.90
N GLU A 180 4.15 2.01 -1.11
CA GLU A 180 4.41 2.74 -2.35
C GLU A 180 5.92 2.88 -2.63
N LEU A 181 6.71 3.27 -1.64
CA LEU A 181 8.16 3.38 -1.78
C LEU A 181 8.81 2.02 -2.11
N CYS A 182 8.47 0.97 -1.36
CA CYS A 182 9.09 -0.35 -1.52
C CYS A 182 8.61 -1.08 -2.78
N TYR A 183 7.31 -1.02 -3.07
CA TYR A 183 6.68 -1.81 -4.11
C TYR A 183 6.57 -1.07 -5.45
N VAL A 184 6.42 0.25 -5.47
CA VAL A 184 6.38 1.00 -6.72
C VAL A 184 7.78 1.45 -7.10
N ARG A 185 8.49 2.14 -6.20
CA ARG A 185 9.77 2.80 -6.57
C ARG A 185 10.97 1.85 -6.55
N VAL A 186 11.16 1.06 -5.49
CA VAL A 186 12.30 0.12 -5.41
C VAL A 186 12.13 -1.03 -6.41
N TYR A 187 10.90 -1.51 -6.63
CA TYR A 187 10.60 -2.48 -7.68
C TYR A 187 10.88 -1.92 -9.08
N GLU A 188 10.39 -0.71 -9.40
CA GLU A 188 10.64 -0.09 -10.72
C GLU A 188 12.15 0.06 -10.95
N LEU A 189 12.91 0.46 -9.93
CA LEU A 189 14.37 0.60 -10.00
C LEU A 189 15.07 -0.74 -10.20
N ALA A 190 14.69 -1.77 -9.45
CA ALA A 190 15.23 -3.12 -9.61
C ALA A 190 14.85 -3.73 -10.97
N GLY A 191 13.68 -3.39 -11.52
CA GLY A 191 13.29 -3.76 -12.87
C GLY A 191 14.19 -3.15 -13.94
N CYS A 192 14.58 -1.88 -13.80
CA CYS A 192 15.53 -1.22 -14.73
C CYS A 192 16.92 -1.87 -14.73
N LEU A 193 17.35 -2.35 -13.57
CA LEU A 193 18.63 -3.06 -13.41
C LEU A 193 18.60 -4.47 -14.03
N VAL A 194 17.43 -5.12 -14.06
CA VAL A 194 17.29 -6.48 -14.62
C VAL A 194 16.98 -6.45 -16.11
N SER A 195 16.18 -5.50 -16.62
CA SER A 195 15.85 -5.40 -18.05
C SER A 195 17.05 -5.10 -18.94
N THR A 196 18.17 -4.69 -18.35
CA THR A 196 19.39 -4.25 -19.03
C THR A 196 20.52 -5.28 -18.93
N GLY A 197 20.26 -6.39 -18.24
CA GLY A 197 21.07 -7.60 -18.26
C GLY A 197 20.15 -8.80 -18.50
N ILE A 198 20.26 -9.37 -19.71
CA ILE A 198 19.80 -10.72 -20.09
C ILE A 198 18.41 -10.79 -20.80
N GLN A 199 18.42 -10.70 -22.13
CA GLN A 199 17.62 -11.62 -22.97
C GLN A 199 18.43 -12.93 -23.07
N VAL A 200 18.21 -13.89 -22.17
CA VAL A 200 18.69 -15.27 -22.38
C VAL A 200 17.60 -15.97 -23.18
N SER A 201 17.77 -15.91 -24.49
CA SER A 201 17.33 -16.95 -25.41
C SER A 201 17.89 -18.28 -24.89
N GLY A 202 17.06 -19.32 -24.87
CA GLY A 202 17.25 -20.54 -24.10
C GLY A 202 18.55 -21.32 -24.33
N ASP A 203 18.69 -22.30 -23.44
CA ASP A 203 19.64 -23.42 -23.43
C ASP A 203 21.06 -23.14 -22.93
N GLY A 204 21.23 -23.19 -21.61
CA GLY A 204 22.54 -23.15 -20.96
C GLY A 204 22.45 -23.45 -19.47
N GLY A 205 22.72 -24.70 -19.10
CA GLY A 205 22.62 -25.20 -17.73
C GLY A 205 23.56 -24.53 -16.72
N GLY A 206 23.04 -24.41 -15.49
CA GLY A 206 23.76 -24.55 -14.21
C GLY A 206 24.80 -23.52 -13.77
N LEU A 207 25.67 -23.03 -14.66
CA LEU A 207 26.86 -22.24 -14.29
C LEU A 207 27.01 -20.91 -15.06
N GLY A 208 26.35 -20.74 -16.21
CA GLY A 208 26.30 -19.46 -16.93
C GLY A 208 25.51 -18.36 -16.19
N LEU A 209 24.60 -18.74 -15.28
CA LEU A 209 23.78 -17.84 -14.46
C LEU A 209 24.58 -17.11 -13.36
N LEU A 210 25.74 -17.64 -12.95
CA LEU A 210 26.58 -17.02 -11.92
C LEU A 210 27.57 -16.00 -12.50
N PHE A 211 28.01 -16.20 -13.75
CA PHE A 211 28.97 -15.32 -14.43
C PHE A 211 28.33 -14.32 -15.42
N SER A 212 27.05 -14.45 -15.76
CA SER A 212 26.30 -13.39 -16.46
C SER A 212 26.07 -12.13 -15.61
N ALA A 213 26.32 -12.22 -14.30
CA ALA A 213 26.35 -11.11 -13.34
C ALA A 213 27.43 -10.05 -13.62
N LEU A 214 28.37 -10.34 -14.52
CA LEU A 214 29.42 -9.41 -14.99
C LEU A 214 29.16 -8.91 -16.43
N SER A 215 27.98 -9.14 -17.00
CA SER A 215 27.57 -8.40 -18.19
C SER A 215 27.32 -6.93 -17.80
N PRO A 216 27.73 -5.94 -18.63
CA PRO A 216 27.49 -4.54 -18.31
C PRO A 216 25.98 -4.30 -18.32
N VAL A 217 25.39 -4.28 -17.12
CA VAL A 217 24.04 -3.79 -16.87
C VAL A 217 23.97 -2.39 -17.46
N ARG A 218 23.33 -2.25 -18.63
CA ARG A 218 23.13 -0.94 -19.26
C ARG A 218 22.06 -0.18 -18.49
N LEU A 219 22.41 0.34 -17.32
CA LEU A 219 21.52 1.21 -16.56
C LEU A 219 21.02 2.35 -17.46
N ASP A 220 19.73 2.36 -17.77
CA ASP A 220 19.08 3.53 -18.35
C ASP A 220 19.07 4.62 -17.29
N VAL A 221 20.15 5.42 -17.28
CA VAL A 221 20.42 6.46 -16.28
C VAL A 221 19.25 7.43 -16.19
N SER A 222 18.60 7.71 -17.31
CA SER A 222 17.40 8.55 -17.39
C SER A 222 16.22 7.96 -16.61
N GLN A 223 15.96 6.66 -16.74
CA GLN A 223 14.89 5.97 -16.05
C GLN A 223 15.20 5.81 -14.55
N ALA A 224 16.43 5.42 -14.22
CA ALA A 224 16.88 5.30 -12.83
C ALA A 224 16.80 6.66 -12.10
N LEU A 225 17.27 7.73 -12.73
CA LEU A 225 17.19 9.08 -12.18
C LEU A 225 15.74 9.52 -11.96
N ARG A 226 14.84 9.25 -12.92
CA ARG A 226 13.40 9.53 -12.78
C ARG A 226 12.80 8.85 -11.57
N ILE A 227 13.13 7.57 -11.34
CA ILE A 227 12.59 6.79 -10.21
C ILE A 227 13.10 7.34 -8.88
N VAL A 228 14.39 7.67 -8.81
CA VAL A 228 15.01 8.27 -7.62
C VAL A 228 14.39 9.63 -7.31
N LEU A 229 14.24 10.48 -8.33
CA LEU A 229 13.60 11.79 -8.18
C LEU A 229 12.17 11.61 -7.66
N ASN A 230 11.36 10.75 -8.27
CA ASN A 230 9.98 10.51 -7.85
C ASN A 230 9.84 9.82 -6.48
N ALA A 231 10.92 9.34 -5.85
CA ALA A 231 10.90 8.83 -4.48
C ALA A 231 11.08 9.94 -3.43
N ILE A 232 11.58 11.12 -3.80
CA ILE A 232 11.82 12.22 -2.86
C ILE A 232 10.55 12.66 -2.11
N PRO A 233 9.39 12.85 -2.76
CA PRO A 233 8.18 13.34 -2.07
C PRO A 233 7.69 12.37 -0.99
N THR A 234 7.70 11.06 -1.28
CA THR A 234 7.29 10.02 -0.33
C THR A 234 8.26 9.91 0.84
N LEU A 235 9.58 10.03 0.59
CA LEU A 235 10.60 10.08 1.64
C LEU A 235 10.44 11.30 2.55
N CYS A 236 10.19 12.48 1.99
CA CYS A 236 9.91 13.69 2.77
C CYS A 236 8.72 13.50 3.71
N LEU A 237 7.63 12.91 3.22
CA LEU A 237 6.43 12.65 4.04
C LEU A 237 6.68 11.60 5.12
N LEU A 238 7.36 10.50 4.80
CA LEU A 238 7.75 9.49 5.77
C LEU A 238 8.59 10.09 6.91
N ALA A 239 9.49 11.03 6.59
CA ALA A 239 10.30 11.73 7.58
C ALA A 239 9.49 12.66 8.51
N LEU A 240 8.30 13.11 8.10
CA LEU A 240 7.42 13.98 8.91
C LEU A 240 6.50 13.22 9.87
N LEU A 241 6.21 11.94 9.60
CA LEU A 241 5.32 11.13 10.43
C LEU A 241 5.73 11.08 11.92
N PRO A 242 7.02 10.95 12.29
CA PRO A 242 7.42 10.98 13.68
C PRO A 242 7.10 12.30 14.38
N THR A 243 7.31 13.43 13.68
CA THR A 243 7.01 14.77 14.20
C THR A 243 5.51 14.97 14.38
N ALA A 244 4.71 14.54 13.39
CA ALA A 244 3.26 14.58 13.47
C ALA A 244 2.71 13.71 14.63
N ARG A 245 3.28 12.52 14.84
CA ARG A 245 2.92 11.67 15.99
C ARG A 245 3.28 12.30 17.33
N ARG A 246 4.45 12.95 17.44
CA ARG A 246 4.85 13.67 18.66
C ARG A 246 3.91 14.84 18.95
N LEU A 247 3.51 15.59 17.92
CA LEU A 247 2.53 16.66 18.07
C LEU A 247 1.20 16.13 18.61
N LEU A 248 0.68 15.04 18.05
CA LEU A 248 -0.56 14.43 18.53
C LEU A 248 -0.47 13.89 19.97
N GLN A 249 0.70 13.39 20.36
CA GLN A 249 0.93 12.97 21.75
C GLN A 249 0.97 14.15 22.71
N ALA A 250 1.63 15.25 22.32
CA ALA A 250 1.67 16.48 23.11
C ALA A 250 0.28 17.08 23.28
N LEU A 251 -0.49 17.18 22.17
CA LEU A 251 -1.89 17.63 22.19
C LEU A 251 -2.79 16.74 23.06
N GLY A 252 -2.49 15.45 23.17
CA GLY A 252 -3.24 14.52 24.02
C GLY A 252 -2.89 14.59 25.50
N GLN A 253 -1.77 15.21 25.87
CA GLN A 253 -1.35 15.42 27.25
C GLN A 253 -1.76 16.80 27.75
N ASP A 254 -1.34 17.84 27.04
CA ASP A 254 -1.68 19.23 27.31
C ASP A 254 -1.73 20.00 25.97
N PRO A 255 -2.95 20.27 25.44
CA PRO A 255 -3.13 20.99 24.18
C PRO A 255 -2.45 22.35 24.11
N TYR A 256 -2.28 23.00 25.26
CA TYR A 256 -1.77 24.37 25.36
C TYR A 256 -0.36 24.43 25.93
N GLY A 257 0.21 23.25 26.22
CA GLY A 257 1.53 23.11 26.81
C GLY A 257 2.64 23.74 25.98
N VAL A 258 3.71 24.17 26.64
CA VAL A 258 4.84 24.87 26.02
C VAL A 258 5.46 24.05 24.88
N ALA A 259 5.47 22.71 25.02
CA ALA A 259 6.01 21.77 24.04
C ALA A 259 5.24 21.71 22.71
N VAL A 260 3.98 22.18 22.64
CA VAL A 260 3.15 22.11 21.43
C VAL A 260 3.62 23.10 20.35
N ALA A 261 3.94 24.35 20.72
CA ALA A 261 4.37 25.38 19.76
C ALA A 261 5.59 24.99 18.90
N PRO A 262 6.72 24.49 19.46
CA PRO A 262 7.85 24.09 18.63
C PRO A 262 7.52 22.88 17.75
N LEU A 263 6.63 21.98 18.19
CA LEU A 263 6.18 20.85 17.38
C LEU A 263 5.31 21.30 16.21
N CYS A 264 4.37 22.23 16.42
CA CYS A 264 3.58 22.83 15.34
C CYS A 264 4.49 23.53 14.31
N ALA A 265 5.41 24.37 14.77
CA ALA A 265 6.33 25.10 13.89
C ALA A 265 7.21 24.15 13.07
N SER A 266 7.78 23.12 13.71
CA SER A 266 8.62 22.13 13.02
C SER A 266 7.84 21.29 12.02
N LEU A 267 6.61 20.89 12.34
CA LEU A 267 5.73 20.11 11.45
C LEU A 267 5.30 20.95 10.25
N ALA A 268 4.82 22.18 10.46
CA ALA A 268 4.40 23.08 9.39
C ALA A 268 5.57 23.42 8.45
N ALA A 269 6.74 23.78 9.00
CA ALA A 269 7.93 24.07 8.20
C ALA A 269 8.44 22.84 7.44
N GLY A 270 8.36 21.65 8.04
CA GLY A 270 8.70 20.39 7.39
C GLY A 270 7.74 20.04 6.25
N ALA A 271 6.43 20.18 6.50
CA ALA A 271 5.39 19.90 5.51
C ALA A 271 5.41 20.90 4.33
N ARG A 272 5.66 22.20 4.58
CA ARG A 272 5.88 23.18 3.50
C ARG A 272 7.09 22.81 2.64
N ARG A 273 8.21 22.39 3.25
CA ARG A 273 9.37 21.88 2.51
C ARG A 273 9.03 20.63 1.69
N ALA A 274 8.23 19.72 2.23
CA ALA A 274 7.76 18.55 1.48
C ALA A 274 6.88 18.96 0.29
N VAL A 275 5.98 19.93 0.43
CA VAL A 275 5.18 20.49 -0.69
C VAL A 275 6.11 21.07 -1.77
N TYR A 276 7.08 21.91 -1.39
CA TYR A 276 8.02 22.48 -2.36
C TYR A 276 8.85 21.41 -3.05
N ALA A 277 9.37 20.42 -2.31
CA ALA A 277 10.09 19.29 -2.89
C ALA A 277 9.19 18.52 -3.86
N CYS A 278 7.95 18.25 -3.49
CA CYS A 278 6.95 17.56 -4.29
C CYS A 278 6.73 18.25 -5.64
N LEU A 279 6.46 19.55 -5.62
CA LEU A 279 6.22 20.36 -6.82
C LEU A 279 7.48 20.50 -7.67
N PHE A 280 8.62 20.83 -7.05
CA PHE A 280 9.88 21.07 -7.75
C PHE A 280 10.43 19.80 -8.40
N VAL A 281 10.42 18.68 -7.67
CA VAL A 281 10.87 17.39 -8.19
C VAL A 281 9.98 16.92 -9.33
N THR A 282 8.66 17.12 -9.22
CA THR A 282 7.72 16.79 -10.30
C THR A 282 8.00 17.63 -11.54
N PHE A 283 8.14 18.95 -11.36
CA PHE A 283 8.48 19.86 -12.45
C PHE A 283 9.81 19.51 -13.10
N ALA A 284 10.87 19.30 -12.30
CA ALA A 284 12.20 18.92 -12.77
C ALA A 284 12.17 17.57 -13.51
N SER A 285 11.40 16.59 -13.02
CA SER A 285 11.25 15.29 -13.66
C SER A 285 10.50 15.38 -14.99
N ASN A 286 9.46 16.22 -15.08
CA ASN A 286 8.72 16.45 -16.32
C ASN A 286 9.57 17.21 -17.34
N LEU A 287 10.34 18.22 -16.90
CA LEU A 287 11.27 18.96 -17.75
C LEU A 287 12.42 18.07 -18.25
N PHE A 288 12.95 17.20 -17.38
CA PHE A 288 13.97 16.23 -17.75
C PHE A 288 13.46 15.23 -18.79
N GLN A 289 12.22 14.74 -18.65
CA GLN A 289 11.58 13.91 -19.67
C GLN A 289 11.47 14.66 -21.02
N LEU A 290 11.17 15.96 -20.98
CA LEU A 290 11.08 16.80 -22.18
C LEU A 290 12.44 17.09 -22.82
N PHE A 291 13.52 17.18 -22.05
CA PHE A 291 14.87 17.31 -22.61
C PHE A 291 15.32 16.02 -23.33
N LEU A 292 14.83 14.87 -22.88
CA LEU A 292 15.16 13.56 -23.46
C LEU A 292 14.30 13.21 -24.69
N LEU A 293 13.27 14.00 -24.99
CA LEU A 293 12.47 13.89 -26.22
C LEU A 293 13.40 14.07 -27.43
N GLY A 294 13.62 12.98 -28.17
CA GLY A 294 14.49 12.96 -29.35
C GLY A 294 15.78 12.14 -29.20
N GLN A 295 16.11 11.65 -28.00
CA GLN A 295 17.32 10.83 -27.77
C GLN A 295 17.05 9.30 -27.64
N GLY A 296 15.82 8.84 -27.94
CA GLY A 296 15.46 7.42 -27.92
C GLY A 296 13.98 7.17 -27.62
N ASP A 297 13.63 5.91 -27.33
CA ASP A 297 12.29 5.48 -26.93
C ASP A 297 11.99 5.90 -25.47
N VAL A 298 11.73 7.20 -25.28
CA VAL A 298 11.42 7.77 -23.97
C VAL A 298 9.92 7.76 -23.76
N GLN A 299 9.44 6.82 -22.94
CA GLN A 299 8.04 6.84 -22.50
C GLN A 299 7.78 8.04 -21.59
N ILE A 300 7.13 9.06 -22.13
CA ILE A 300 6.68 10.23 -21.38
C ILE A 300 5.54 9.81 -20.46
N ARG A 301 5.71 10.05 -19.15
CA ARG A 301 4.66 9.89 -18.15
C ARG A 301 4.57 11.14 -17.32
N LEU A 302 3.41 11.78 -17.39
CA LEU A 302 3.06 12.85 -16.49
C LEU A 302 2.81 12.24 -15.09
N VAL A 303 3.69 12.55 -14.15
CA VAL A 303 3.52 12.16 -12.74
C VAL A 303 3.06 13.40 -12.00
N ILE A 304 1.90 13.33 -11.32
CA ILE A 304 1.46 14.37 -10.39
C ILE A 304 1.23 13.70 -9.03
N PRO A 305 2.04 14.01 -8.01
CA PRO A 305 1.96 13.41 -6.67
C PRO A 305 0.82 14.03 -5.83
N ILE A 306 -0.41 13.81 -6.28
CA ILE A 306 -1.61 14.41 -5.69
C ILE A 306 -1.82 13.94 -4.24
N MET A 307 -1.59 12.65 -3.98
CA MET A 307 -1.82 12.06 -2.66
C MET A 307 -0.83 12.61 -1.62
N GLU A 308 0.43 12.76 -2.01
CA GLU A 308 1.50 13.32 -1.20
C GLU A 308 1.24 14.80 -0.90
N LEU A 309 0.76 15.54 -1.89
CA LEU A 309 0.38 16.94 -1.73
C LEU A 309 -0.76 17.10 -0.71
N PHE A 310 -1.83 16.31 -0.83
CA PHE A 310 -2.94 16.34 0.11
C PHE A 310 -2.52 15.99 1.52
N LEU A 311 -1.67 14.97 1.70
CA LEU A 311 -1.17 14.60 3.01
C LEU A 311 -0.30 15.72 3.61
N ALA A 312 0.60 16.31 2.83
CA ALA A 312 1.44 17.41 3.28
C ALA A 312 0.60 18.64 3.69
N LEU A 313 -0.40 19.00 2.89
CA LEU A 313 -1.33 20.09 3.20
C LEU A 313 -2.15 19.78 4.46
N GLY A 314 -2.63 18.55 4.62
CA GLY A 314 -3.31 18.11 5.83
C GLY A 314 -2.46 18.24 7.09
N LEU A 315 -1.15 17.96 6.99
CA LEU A 315 -0.20 18.16 8.09
C LEU A 315 0.03 19.64 8.42
N ILE A 316 0.04 20.53 7.42
CA ILE A 316 0.11 21.99 7.64
C ILE A 316 -1.14 22.46 8.37
N LEU A 317 -2.33 22.10 7.88
CA LEU A 317 -3.60 22.48 8.50
C LEU A 317 -3.71 21.98 9.94
N LEU A 318 -3.24 20.76 10.23
CA LEU A 318 -3.19 20.24 11.59
C LEU A 318 -2.28 21.07 12.50
N ALA A 319 -1.11 21.46 12.01
CA ALA A 319 -0.14 22.25 12.77
C ALA A 319 -0.64 23.67 13.04
N ASP A 320 -1.20 24.32 12.02
CA ASP A 320 -1.74 25.67 12.12
C ASP A 320 -2.98 25.70 13.03
N TRP A 321 -3.90 24.73 12.89
CA TRP A 321 -5.05 24.59 13.81
C TRP A 321 -4.62 24.47 15.28
N ALA A 322 -3.63 23.62 15.56
CA ALA A 322 -3.11 23.44 16.92
C ALA A 322 -2.42 24.71 17.45
N LYS A 323 -1.74 25.45 16.57
CA LYS A 323 -1.08 26.72 16.92
C LYS A 323 -2.11 27.80 17.24
N ASP A 324 -3.12 27.96 16.39
CA ASP A 324 -4.17 28.98 16.53
C ASP A 324 -5.02 28.72 17.77
N GLY A 325 -5.38 27.44 18.02
CA GLY A 325 -6.08 27.06 19.24
C GLY A 325 -5.31 27.42 20.52
N ARG A 326 -3.98 27.30 20.51
CA ARG A 326 -3.14 27.74 21.63
C ARG A 326 -3.05 29.25 21.74
N ALA A 327 -2.92 29.97 20.63
CA ALA A 327 -2.86 31.43 20.64
C ALA A 327 -4.14 32.03 21.25
N LEU A 328 -5.31 31.53 20.84
CA LEU A 328 -6.61 31.95 21.37
C LEU A 328 -6.75 31.71 22.88
N LYS A 329 -6.24 30.58 23.39
CA LYS A 329 -6.29 30.29 24.83
C LYS A 329 -5.39 31.23 25.62
N LEU A 330 -4.16 31.46 25.15
CA LEU A 330 -3.22 32.37 25.81
C LEU A 330 -3.72 33.82 25.82
N ASP A 331 -4.36 34.25 24.74
CA ASP A 331 -4.97 35.58 24.64
C ASP A 331 -6.12 35.72 25.64
N ASN A 332 -7.02 34.74 25.70
CA ASN A 332 -8.11 34.71 26.68
C ASN A 332 -7.60 34.70 28.13
N ASP A 333 -6.54 33.97 28.44
CA ASP A 333 -5.94 33.91 29.77
C ASP A 333 -5.13 35.16 30.12
N SER A 334 -4.87 36.06 29.16
CA SER A 334 -4.22 37.36 29.39
C SER A 334 -5.21 38.49 29.69
N ILE A 335 -6.50 38.28 29.37
CA ILE A 335 -7.59 39.25 29.58
C ILE A 335 -8.25 39.08 30.96
N VAL A 336 -8.26 37.86 31.50
CA VAL A 336 -8.81 37.51 32.82
C VAL A 336 -7.74 37.69 33.89
#